data_AF-A0A0L8FU16-F1
#
_entry.id   AF-A0A0L8FU16-F1
#
_cell.length_a   1.000
_cell.length_b   1.000
_cell.length_c   1.000
_cell.angle_alpha   90.00
_cell.angle_beta   90.00
_cell.angle_gamma   90.00
#
_symmetry.space_group_name_H-M   'P 1'
#
loop_
_entity.id
_entity.type
_entity.pdbx_description
1 polymer ?
#
loop_
_entity_poly.entity_id
_entity_poly.type
_entity_poly.pdbx_seq_one_letter_code
_entity_poly.pdbx_strand_id
1 'polypeptide(L)'
;MMQRTLIIFTFLLFVAAVQSFAPWYICGNQIYDPHTQFCCNNIVHQKTNSDNACCNNAPYNAWYKACCAGQLIPWWKSECCIRHWWWPHEHLVC
;
A
#
# COMPACT_ATOMS: atom_id res chain seq x y z
N MET A 1 7.35 -41.79 22.81
CA MET A 1 7.23 -40.33 22.99
C MET A 1 8.14 -39.53 22.05
N MET A 2 9.38 -39.96 21.76
CA MET A 2 10.32 -39.25 20.86
C MET A 2 9.86 -39.04 19.40
N GLN A 3 9.16 -39.99 18.80
CA GLN A 3 8.85 -39.98 17.36
C GLN A 3 7.73 -38.99 16.96
N ARG A 4 6.79 -38.72 17.85
CA ARG A 4 5.73 -37.71 17.64
C ARG A 4 6.29 -36.29 17.62
N THR A 5 7.27 -36.02 18.47
CA THR A 5 7.93 -34.71 18.56
C THR A 5 8.74 -34.39 17.29
N LEU A 6 9.37 -35.41 16.68
CA LEU A 6 10.15 -35.26 15.44
C LEU A 6 9.27 -34.88 14.23
N ILE A 7 8.06 -35.45 14.14
CA ILE A 7 7.10 -35.15 13.07
C ILE A 7 6.57 -33.72 13.21
N ILE A 8 6.29 -33.28 14.43
CA ILE A 8 5.85 -31.89 14.69
C ILE A 8 6.96 -30.91 14.31
N PHE A 9 8.21 -31.18 14.69
CA PHE A 9 9.34 -30.30 14.41
C PHE A 9 9.63 -30.19 12.89
N THR A 10 9.55 -31.30 12.16
CA THR A 10 9.71 -31.32 10.70
C THR A 10 8.56 -30.59 9.99
N PHE A 11 7.32 -30.77 10.46
CA PHE A 11 6.16 -30.04 9.92
C PHE A 11 6.27 -28.53 10.20
N LEU A 12 6.71 -28.13 11.39
CA LEU A 12 6.95 -26.73 11.75
C LEU A 12 8.08 -26.10 10.93
N LEU A 13 9.18 -26.82 10.67
CA LEU A 13 10.25 -26.35 9.80
C LEU A 13 9.80 -26.20 8.35
N PHE A 14 9.01 -27.16 7.84
CA PHE A 14 8.42 -27.08 6.51
C PHE A 14 7.47 -25.88 6.41
N VAL A 15 6.58 -25.74 7.39
CA VAL A 15 5.62 -24.64 7.50
C VAL A 15 6.35 -23.29 7.65
N ALA A 16 7.41 -23.18 8.45
CA ALA A 16 8.21 -21.96 8.58
C ALA A 16 9.01 -21.64 7.31
N ALA A 17 9.51 -22.64 6.59
CA ALA A 17 10.16 -22.46 5.30
C ALA A 17 9.19 -21.97 4.23
N VAL A 18 7.93 -22.45 4.24
CA VAL A 18 6.91 -22.00 3.30
C VAL A 18 6.17 -20.73 3.74
N GLN A 19 6.15 -20.37 5.03
CA GLN A 19 5.48 -19.15 5.55
C GLN A 19 6.16 -17.83 5.16
N SER A 20 7.15 -17.88 4.28
CA SER A 20 7.74 -16.72 3.61
C SER A 20 6.85 -16.11 2.52
N PHE A 21 5.58 -16.54 2.41
CA PHE A 21 4.59 -15.94 1.51
C PHE A 21 4.37 -14.46 1.87
N ALA A 22 5.09 -13.57 1.20
CA ALA A 22 4.71 -12.18 1.09
C ALA A 22 3.22 -12.13 0.67
N PRO A 23 2.38 -11.29 1.31
CA PRO A 23 1.00 -11.17 0.89
C PRO A 23 0.99 -10.78 -0.60
N TRP A 24 0.32 -11.58 -1.43
CA TRP A 24 0.12 -11.23 -2.83
C TRP A 24 -0.81 -10.02 -2.89
N TYR A 25 -0.34 -8.91 -3.45
CA TYR A 25 -1.20 -7.77 -3.72
C TYR A 25 -1.75 -7.92 -5.14
N ILE A 26 -3.06 -7.78 -5.29
CA ILE A 26 -3.75 -7.96 -6.57
C ILE A 26 -4.37 -6.63 -6.98
N CYS A 27 -4.17 -6.28 -8.24
CA CYS A 27 -4.76 -5.11 -8.89
C CYS A 27 -5.47 -5.58 -10.16
N GLY A 28 -6.79 -5.49 -10.20
CA GLY A 28 -7.58 -6.11 -11.27
C GLY A 28 -7.29 -7.62 -11.36
N ASN A 29 -6.63 -8.04 -12.44
CA ASN A 29 -6.26 -9.43 -12.71
C ASN A 29 -4.73 -9.67 -12.68
N GLN A 30 -3.96 -8.74 -12.11
CA GLN A 30 -2.50 -8.79 -12.07
C GLN A 30 -2.03 -8.82 -10.61
N ILE A 31 -1.07 -9.71 -10.32
CA ILE A 31 -0.34 -9.70 -9.05
C ILE A 31 0.76 -8.64 -9.18
N TYR A 32 0.96 -7.86 -8.13
CA TYR A 32 2.02 -6.85 -8.09
C TYR A 32 2.75 -6.86 -6.76
N ASP A 33 3.99 -6.38 -6.79
CA ASP A 33 4.81 -6.17 -5.61
C ASP A 33 4.55 -4.77 -5.04
N PRO A 34 3.95 -4.61 -3.85
CA PRO A 34 3.67 -3.30 -3.26
C PRO A 34 4.94 -2.51 -2.90
N HIS A 35 6.13 -3.13 -2.85
CA HIS A 35 7.38 -2.44 -2.56
C HIS A 35 7.84 -1.64 -3.77
N THR A 36 7.66 -2.17 -4.97
CA THR A 36 8.13 -1.59 -6.23
C THR A 36 7.00 -1.04 -7.10
N GLN A 37 5.76 -1.45 -6.85
CA GLN A 37 4.60 -1.15 -7.68
C GLN A 37 3.42 -0.66 -6.83
N PHE A 38 2.44 -0.05 -7.50
CA PHE A 38 1.18 0.35 -6.91
C PHE A 38 0.02 0.11 -7.89
N CYS A 39 -1.18 -0.04 -7.34
CA CYS A 39 -2.39 -0.20 -8.13
C CYS A 39 -3.06 1.16 -8.35
N CYS A 40 -3.42 1.49 -9.59
CA CYS A 40 -4.25 2.64 -9.91
C CYS A 40 -5.26 2.26 -10.99
N ASN A 41 -6.55 2.41 -10.69
CA ASN A 41 -7.63 2.07 -11.63
C ASN A 41 -7.49 0.68 -12.27
N ASN A 42 -7.24 -0.35 -11.45
CA ASN A 42 -7.01 -1.74 -11.87
C ASN A 42 -5.79 -1.97 -12.78
N ILE A 43 -4.91 -0.98 -12.92
CA ILE A 43 -3.66 -1.07 -13.66
C ILE A 43 -2.51 -1.02 -12.66
N VAL A 44 -1.54 -1.91 -12.84
CA VAL A 44 -0.31 -1.93 -12.05
C VAL A 44 0.67 -0.92 -12.63
N HIS A 45 1.11 0.01 -11.79
CA HIS A 45 2.13 1.01 -12.13
C HIS A 45 3.41 0.75 -11.35
N GLN A 46 4.55 1.03 -11.97
CA GLN A 46 5.83 1.05 -11.27
C GLN A 46 5.91 2.32 -10.42
N LYS A 47 6.40 2.19 -9.19
CA LYS A 47 6.74 3.35 -8.37
C LYS A 47 7.95 4.04 -8.99
N THR A 48 7.79 5.29 -9.36
CA THR A 48 8.87 6.14 -9.84
C THR A 48 8.99 7.37 -8.95
N ASN A 49 10.06 8.14 -9.12
CA ASN A 49 10.17 9.45 -8.47
C ASN A 49 9.09 10.42 -8.95
N SER A 50 8.49 10.20 -10.13
CA SER A 50 7.41 11.02 -10.67
C SER A 50 6.03 10.57 -10.20
N ASP A 51 5.82 9.27 -9.96
CA ASP A 51 4.51 8.69 -9.71
C ASP A 51 4.61 7.58 -8.67
N ASN A 52 4.01 7.83 -7.51
CA ASN A 52 4.08 6.93 -6.36
C ASN A 52 2.74 6.77 -5.63
N ALA A 53 1.71 7.52 -6.03
CA ALA A 53 0.38 7.46 -5.49
C ALA A 53 -0.69 7.49 -6.60
N CYS A 54 -1.92 7.12 -6.27
CA CYS A 54 -3.04 7.11 -7.19
C CYS A 54 -4.17 8.00 -6.65
N CYS A 55 -4.73 8.84 -7.52
CA CYS A 55 -5.91 9.63 -7.24
C CYS A 55 -7.00 9.25 -8.25
N ASN A 56 -8.01 8.49 -7.81
CA ASN A 56 -8.98 7.83 -8.68
C ASN A 56 -8.31 7.01 -9.79
N ASN A 57 -8.06 7.65 -10.93
CA ASN A 57 -7.60 7.04 -12.17
C ASN A 57 -6.27 7.62 -12.66
N ALA A 58 -5.71 8.58 -11.93
CA ALA A 58 -4.47 9.24 -12.31
C ALA A 58 -3.36 8.89 -11.30
N PRO A 59 -2.28 8.22 -11.74
CA PRO A 59 -1.06 8.19 -10.96
C PRO A 59 -0.50 9.61 -10.81
N TYR A 60 0.08 9.91 -9.65
CA TYR A 60 0.65 11.22 -9.37
C TYR A 60 1.81 11.15 -8.38
N ASN A 61 2.54 12.25 -8.33
CA ASN A 61 3.60 12.47 -7.36
C ASN A 61 3.08 12.97 -6.00
N ALA A 62 3.13 12.12 -4.99
CA ALA A 62 2.78 12.48 -3.62
C ALA A 62 3.72 13.52 -2.98
N TRP A 63 4.87 13.83 -3.59
CA TRP A 63 5.80 14.83 -3.06
C TRP A 63 5.29 16.26 -3.20
N TYR A 64 4.57 16.56 -4.29
CA TYR A 64 4.10 17.92 -4.58
C TYR A 64 2.59 18.00 -4.87
N LYS A 65 1.89 16.87 -4.99
CA LYS A 65 0.45 16.79 -5.15
C LYS A 65 -0.19 15.93 -4.07
N ALA A 66 -1.46 16.18 -3.83
CA ALA A 66 -2.33 15.44 -2.95
C ALA A 66 -3.64 15.14 -3.69
N CYS A 67 -4.29 14.03 -3.33
CA CYS A 67 -5.61 13.68 -3.85
C CYS A 67 -6.69 14.15 -2.87
N CYS A 68 -7.63 14.95 -3.35
CA CYS A 68 -8.77 15.45 -2.60
C CYS A 68 -10.07 15.22 -3.36
N ALA A 69 -10.95 14.36 -2.84
CA ALA A 69 -12.24 14.03 -3.46
C ALA A 69 -12.11 13.64 -4.95
N GLY A 70 -10.98 13.00 -5.32
CA GLY A 70 -10.70 12.63 -6.70
C GLY A 70 -10.02 13.71 -7.55
N GLN A 71 -9.71 14.87 -6.97
CA GLN A 71 -9.00 15.96 -7.63
C GLN A 71 -7.56 16.04 -7.14
N LEU A 72 -6.63 16.25 -8.08
CA LEU A 72 -5.23 16.53 -7.75
C LEU A 72 -5.07 18.00 -7.39
N ILE A 73 -4.81 18.26 -6.11
CA ILE A 73 -4.44 19.57 -5.61
C ILE A 73 -2.95 19.54 -5.26
N PRO A 74 -2.19 20.64 -5.40
CA PRO A 74 -0.83 20.58 -4.92
C PRO A 74 -0.80 20.50 -3.36
N TRP A 75 0.30 20.04 -2.80
CA TRP A 75 0.37 19.60 -1.39
C TRP A 75 0.24 20.73 -0.34
N TRP A 76 0.88 21.88 -0.56
CA TRP A 76 0.81 23.10 0.27
C TRP A 76 -0.57 23.79 0.45
N LYS A 77 -1.63 23.28 -0.19
CA LYS A 77 -3.02 23.78 -0.22
C LYS A 77 -3.97 22.64 0.09
N SER A 78 -3.47 21.57 0.71
CA SER A 78 -4.23 20.36 1.01
C SER A 78 -5.15 20.54 2.22
N GLU A 79 -6.12 21.43 2.09
CA GLU A 79 -7.24 21.60 3.03
C GLU A 79 -8.33 20.54 2.76
N CYS A 80 -7.96 19.25 2.73
CA CYS A 80 -8.87 18.19 2.33
C CYS A 80 -9.28 17.27 3.49
N CYS A 81 -10.56 17.30 3.85
CA CYS A 81 -11.13 16.46 4.90
C CYS A 81 -11.80 15.21 4.34
N ILE A 82 -11.07 14.11 4.19
CA ILE A 82 -11.69 12.81 3.86
C ILE A 82 -11.06 11.59 4.56
N ARG A 83 -10.35 11.82 5.69
CA ARG A 83 -9.71 10.85 6.64
C ARG A 83 -8.26 10.41 6.31
N HIS A 84 -7.14 10.98 6.76
CA HIS A 84 -6.78 11.96 7.80
C HIS A 84 -5.38 12.53 7.49
N TRP A 85 -5.15 13.85 7.64
CA TRP A 85 -3.84 14.45 7.96
C TRP A 85 -4.06 15.72 8.81
N TRP A 86 -3.25 15.89 9.86
CA TRP A 86 -3.38 16.88 10.95
C TRP A 86 -2.63 18.19 10.65
N TRP A 87 -3.28 19.35 10.82
CA TRP A 87 -2.66 20.69 10.72
C TRP A 87 -2.82 21.48 12.05
N PRO A 88 -1.73 21.90 12.71
CA PRO A 88 -1.73 22.43 14.09
C PRO A 88 -2.28 23.86 14.34
N HIS A 89 -2.81 24.59 13.34
CA HIS A 89 -3.08 26.03 13.51
C HIS A 89 -4.51 26.43 13.88
N GLU A 90 -5.53 25.59 13.69
CA GLU A 90 -6.92 26.05 13.86
C GLU A 90 -7.85 25.14 14.70
N HIS A 91 -7.35 24.05 15.31
CA HIS A 91 -8.16 23.18 16.19
C HIS A 91 -9.53 22.76 15.60
N LEU A 92 -9.71 22.81 14.28
CA LEU A 92 -10.92 22.41 13.59
C LEU A 92 -10.65 21.04 12.97
N VAL A 93 -11.18 20.06 13.68
CA VAL A 93 -11.19 18.65 13.33
C VAL A 93 -12.19 18.45 12.20
N CYS A 94 -11.79 17.72 11.16
CA CYS A 94 -12.62 16.63 10.72
C CYS A 94 -12.15 15.39 11.48
#